data_AF-A0A1N6TWE5-F1
#
_entry.id   AF-A0A1N6TWE5-F1
#
_cell.length_a   1.000
_cell.length_b   1.000
_cell.length_c   1.000
_cell.angle_alpha   90.00
_cell.angle_beta   90.00
_cell.angle_gamma   90.00
#
_symmetry.space_group_name_H-M   'P 1'
#
loop_
_entity.id
_entity.type
_entity.pdbx_description
1 polymer ?
#
loop_
_entity_poly.entity_id
_entity_poly.type
_entity_poly.pdbx_seq_one_letter_code
_entity_poly.pdbx_strand_id
1 'polypeptide(L)'
;MIGLMTQLDQFETTLAELLELRRRELEEALLPELKQCYQQMRINFEAIHTAFKKKGLIKPDPYNYEERISELDVPSDQPFLESDRDRELAARSDQYLARLIFLTDYYEFSLEYIDLRRLKSLVRFTRYIKWESLSETATQPTTRGLGENAAKLKRGGDQLSANIVADAQDNLAQSCRKALTILRQLTAYQRENYKLELRREVLPSARIAESIASPDQAVKQIRIAWQRKMGKTPFVQELVQEVLTENSPDAGPATREALLASLQVKQEQKETRKQQAPDLKDTLLEAIRALAGGSSPLESMAQKLTDNALILQSKKLGIKEFLHQVWDRLRGKDEAVHIYTVDYLDEQSQTRKSEDIRFEDFVNTLSRRARVYNGFLARSGNAWNRLIESNEEELLQFATRDMQEMQVVLRRCESLDTFLRASLDREQRKRLRGISAELVSLKETLQRARKKTHEYVAKYEEQQQLRRLGISPDQV
;
A
#
# COMPACT_ATOMS: atom_id res chain seq x y z
N MET A 1 -3.68 -55.38 4.07
CA MET A 1 -3.42 -54.60 5.30
C MET A 1 -2.02 -54.02 5.35
N ILE A 2 -0.94 -54.82 5.26
CA ILE A 2 0.45 -54.31 5.30
C ILE A 2 0.70 -53.23 4.22
N GLY A 3 0.26 -53.45 2.98
CA GLY A 3 0.44 -52.47 1.89
C GLY A 3 -0.29 -51.13 2.06
N LEU A 4 -1.44 -51.10 2.75
CA LEU A 4 -2.20 -49.86 3.00
C LEU A 4 -1.55 -49.03 4.11
N MET A 5 -1.07 -49.69 5.17
CA MET A 5 -0.33 -49.02 6.26
C MET A 5 0.95 -48.41 5.73
N THR A 6 1.72 -49.14 4.91
CA THR A 6 2.94 -48.60 4.29
C THR A 6 2.68 -47.41 3.36
N GLN A 7 1.56 -47.40 2.62
CA GLN A 7 1.18 -46.26 1.78
C GLN A 7 0.77 -45.02 2.59
N LEU A 8 0.08 -45.22 3.71
CA LEU A 8 -0.30 -44.13 4.62
C LEU A 8 0.93 -43.52 5.31
N ASP A 9 1.85 -44.36 5.79
CA ASP A 9 3.09 -43.91 6.42
C ASP A 9 3.97 -43.10 5.43
N GLN A 10 4.05 -43.55 4.17
CA GLN A 10 4.74 -42.82 3.10
C GLN A 10 4.09 -41.47 2.82
N PHE A 11 2.76 -41.44 2.69
CA PHE A 11 2.01 -40.19 2.50
C PHE A 11 2.22 -39.21 3.66
N GLU A 12 2.13 -39.67 4.91
CA GLU A 12 2.34 -38.83 6.10
C GLU A 12 3.76 -38.27 6.18
N THR A 13 4.75 -39.05 5.75
CA THR A 13 6.15 -38.62 5.70
C THR A 13 6.33 -37.50 4.66
N THR A 14 5.87 -37.71 3.43
CA THR A 14 5.94 -36.70 2.36
C THR A 14 5.13 -35.44 2.70
N LEU A 15 3.93 -35.60 3.29
CA LEU A 15 3.11 -34.48 3.74
C LEU A 15 3.83 -33.62 4.78
N ALA A 16 4.49 -34.24 5.76
CA ALA A 16 5.23 -33.53 6.78
C ALA A 16 6.43 -32.75 6.22
N GLU A 17 7.18 -33.33 5.28
CA GLU A 17 8.28 -32.64 4.60
C GLU A 17 7.80 -31.41 3.83
N LEU A 18 6.70 -31.55 3.07
CA LEU A 18 6.12 -30.45 2.31
C LEU A 18 5.55 -29.35 3.22
N LEU A 19 4.90 -29.72 4.32
CA LEU A 19 4.41 -28.75 5.30
C LEU A 19 5.54 -28.03 6.01
N GLU A 20 6.66 -28.69 6.29
CA GLU A 20 7.84 -28.04 6.90
C GLU A 20 8.48 -27.03 5.94
N LEU A 21 8.59 -27.36 4.64
CA LEU A 21 9.03 -26.39 3.63
C LEU A 21 8.07 -25.19 3.57
N ARG A 22 6.76 -25.47 3.58
CA ARG A 22 5.73 -24.44 3.56
C ARG A 22 5.76 -23.57 4.82
N ARG A 23 6.06 -24.15 5.98
CA ARG A 23 6.22 -23.45 7.26
C ARG A 23 7.26 -22.34 7.14
N ARG A 24 8.43 -22.66 6.60
CA ARG A 24 9.54 -21.70 6.42
C ARG A 24 9.14 -20.51 5.55
N GLU A 25 8.51 -20.77 4.39
CA GLU A 25 8.02 -19.69 3.51
C GLU A 25 7.01 -18.78 4.23
N LEU A 26 6.11 -19.36 5.02
CA LEU A 26 5.12 -18.60 5.78
C LEU A 26 5.77 -17.75 6.88
N GLU A 27 6.75 -18.29 7.61
CA GLU A 27 7.47 -17.58 8.69
C GLU A 27 8.41 -16.49 8.15
N GLU A 28 9.16 -16.78 7.10
CA GLU A 28 10.20 -15.87 6.58
C GLU A 28 9.63 -14.77 5.67
N ALA A 29 8.57 -15.07 4.90
CA ALA A 29 8.03 -14.14 3.92
C ALA A 29 6.63 -13.63 4.29
N LEU A 30 5.65 -14.52 4.44
CA LEU A 30 4.25 -14.10 4.49
C LEU A 30 3.82 -13.49 5.83
N LEU A 31 4.33 -13.98 6.97
CA LEU A 31 4.00 -13.43 8.29
C LEU A 31 4.55 -12.00 8.50
N PRO A 32 5.83 -11.70 8.17
CA PRO A 32 6.33 -10.33 8.15
C PRO A 32 5.53 -9.42 7.23
N GLU A 33 5.17 -9.92 6.04
CA GLU A 33 4.37 -9.17 5.07
C GLU A 33 2.94 -8.91 5.58
N LEU A 34 2.33 -9.86 6.30
CA LEU A 34 1.04 -9.68 6.95
C LEU A 34 1.11 -8.59 8.04
N LYS A 35 2.16 -8.60 8.87
CA LYS A 35 2.40 -7.55 9.87
C LYS A 35 2.54 -6.18 9.20
N GLN A 36 3.29 -6.10 8.10
CA GLN A 36 3.43 -4.88 7.31
C GLN A 36 2.08 -4.40 6.75
N CYS A 37 1.20 -5.31 6.32
CA CYS A 37 -0.16 -4.94 5.88
C CYS A 37 -0.92 -4.24 7.02
N TYR A 38 -0.89 -4.78 8.24
CA TYR A 38 -1.56 -4.15 9.38
C TYR A 38 -0.93 -2.83 9.81
N GLN A 39 0.40 -2.68 9.73
CA GLN A 39 1.08 -1.40 9.93
C GLN A 39 0.62 -0.35 8.92
N GLN A 40 0.51 -0.73 7.65
CA GLN A 40 0.01 0.18 6.61
C GLN A 40 -1.47 0.51 6.82
N MET A 41 -2.28 -0.45 7.27
CA MET A 41 -3.67 -0.20 7.64
C MET A 41 -3.78 0.79 8.79
N ARG A 42 -2.95 0.65 9.84
CA ARG A 42 -2.88 1.60 10.96
C ARG A 42 -2.60 3.01 10.47
N ILE A 43 -1.50 3.22 9.74
CA ILE A 43 -1.07 4.55 9.28
C ILE A 43 -2.16 5.23 8.45
N ASN A 44 -2.73 4.51 7.48
CA ASN A 44 -3.78 5.07 6.62
C ASN A 44 -5.08 5.33 7.39
N PHE A 45 -5.46 4.44 8.31
CA PHE A 45 -6.64 4.66 9.15
C PHE A 45 -6.45 5.85 10.08
N GLU A 46 -5.28 6.01 10.70
CA GLU A 46 -4.94 7.18 11.52
C GLU A 46 -5.05 8.49 10.72
N ALA A 47 -4.64 8.49 9.44
CA ALA A 47 -4.81 9.64 8.55
C ALA A 47 -6.28 10.00 8.33
N ILE A 48 -7.14 9.02 7.99
CA ILE A 48 -8.59 9.22 7.85
C ILE A 48 -9.19 9.72 9.17
N HIS A 49 -8.87 9.04 10.26
CA HIS A 49 -9.40 9.33 11.58
C HIS A 49 -9.02 10.74 12.07
N THR A 50 -7.78 11.15 11.85
CA THR A 50 -7.30 12.50 12.16
C THR A 50 -8.00 13.55 11.30
N ALA A 51 -8.20 13.29 10.01
CA ALA A 51 -8.95 14.19 9.14
C ALA A 51 -10.40 14.37 9.61
N PHE A 52 -11.07 13.26 9.99
CA PHE A 52 -12.43 13.29 10.52
C PHE A 52 -12.53 14.07 11.84
N LYS A 53 -11.59 13.86 12.77
CA LYS A 53 -11.51 14.61 14.03
C LYS A 53 -11.28 16.11 13.80
N LYS A 54 -10.33 16.48 12.94
CA LYS A 54 -10.04 17.90 12.60
C LYS A 54 -11.23 18.63 11.99
N LYS A 55 -12.11 17.93 11.29
CA LYS A 55 -13.33 18.48 10.69
C LYS A 55 -14.57 18.38 11.57
N GLY A 56 -14.44 17.86 12.79
CA GLY A 56 -15.56 17.67 13.70
C GLY A 56 -16.59 16.64 13.21
N LEU A 57 -16.21 15.78 12.25
CA LEU A 57 -17.06 14.68 11.74
C LEU A 57 -17.07 13.48 12.69
N ILE A 58 -16.06 13.37 13.54
CA ILE A 58 -15.98 12.47 14.67
C ILE A 58 -15.63 13.30 15.89
N LYS A 59 -16.43 13.19 16.95
CA LYS A 59 -16.12 13.85 18.23
C LYS A 59 -15.10 12.99 19.00
N PRO A 60 -14.01 13.57 19.52
CA PRO A 60 -13.08 12.83 20.37
C PRO A 60 -13.80 12.37 21.64
N ASP A 61 -13.58 11.12 22.05
CA ASP A 61 -14.06 10.62 23.33
C ASP A 61 -13.34 11.37 24.48
N PRO A 62 -14.06 12.13 25.32
CA PRO A 62 -13.45 12.89 26.41
C PRO A 62 -12.82 12.01 27.50
N TYR A 63 -13.15 10.72 27.57
CA TYR A 63 -12.67 9.84 28.64
C TYR A 63 -11.49 8.94 28.27
N ASN A 64 -11.12 8.89 26.98
CA ASN A 64 -9.98 8.14 26.41
C ASN A 64 -9.62 6.88 27.24
N TYR A 65 -10.59 5.99 27.43
CA TYR A 65 -10.34 4.76 28.18
C TYR A 65 -9.35 3.91 27.39
N GLU A 66 -8.13 3.76 27.90
CA GLU A 66 -7.17 2.80 27.36
C GLU A 66 -7.72 1.38 27.54
N GLU A 67 -8.39 0.90 26.51
CA GLU A 67 -8.89 -0.46 26.47
C GLU A 67 -7.71 -1.43 26.38
N ARG A 68 -7.51 -2.26 27.41
CA ARG A 68 -6.49 -3.31 27.40
C ARG A 68 -6.98 -4.48 26.55
N ILE A 69 -6.50 -4.56 25.31
CA ILE A 69 -6.84 -5.64 24.38
C ILE A 69 -5.86 -6.80 24.62
N SER A 70 -6.39 -7.96 25.03
CA SER A 70 -5.61 -9.20 25.21
C SER A 70 -5.82 -10.22 24.08
N GLU A 71 -7.00 -10.21 23.46
CA GLU A 71 -7.33 -11.02 22.29
C GLU A 71 -7.95 -10.14 21.22
N LEU A 72 -7.69 -10.48 19.95
CA LEU A 72 -8.31 -9.78 18.83
C LEU A 72 -9.80 -10.13 18.73
N ASP A 73 -10.62 -9.11 18.89
CA ASP A 73 -12.04 -9.10 18.55
C ASP A 73 -12.32 -8.07 17.44
N VAL A 74 -13.60 -7.85 17.13
CA VAL A 74 -14.00 -6.76 16.24
C VAL A 74 -15.01 -5.87 16.94
N PRO A 75 -14.99 -4.55 16.67
CA PRO A 75 -16.00 -3.65 17.20
C PRO A 75 -17.42 -4.04 16.75
N SER A 76 -18.43 -3.51 17.43
CA SER A 76 -19.84 -3.74 17.07
C SER A 76 -20.17 -3.11 15.72
N ASP A 77 -20.82 -3.85 14.82
CA ASP A 77 -21.40 -3.32 13.58
C ASP A 77 -22.94 -3.29 13.62
N GLN A 78 -23.53 -3.27 14.82
CA GLN A 78 -24.99 -3.23 14.95
C GLN A 78 -25.57 -1.92 14.40
N PRO A 79 -26.80 -1.92 13.86
CA PRO A 79 -27.49 -0.69 13.52
C PRO A 79 -27.60 0.24 14.73
N PHE A 80 -27.48 1.54 14.50
CA PHE A 80 -27.64 2.58 15.52
C PHE A 80 -28.73 3.57 15.10
N LEU A 81 -29.28 4.29 16.09
CA LEU A 81 -30.19 5.40 15.83
C LEU A 81 -29.43 6.57 15.21
N GLU A 82 -30.08 7.31 14.31
CA GLU A 82 -29.45 8.46 13.65
C GLU A 82 -29.03 9.55 14.65
N SER A 83 -29.77 9.68 15.77
CA SER A 83 -29.42 10.57 16.88
C SER A 83 -28.11 10.22 17.58
N ASP A 84 -27.74 8.93 17.58
CA ASP A 84 -26.55 8.40 18.25
C ASP A 84 -25.38 8.19 17.28
N ARG A 85 -25.60 8.38 15.98
CA ARG A 85 -24.63 8.08 14.90
C ARG A 85 -23.24 8.60 15.21
N ASP A 86 -23.12 9.88 15.54
CA ASP A 86 -21.79 10.51 15.72
C ASP A 86 -21.04 9.92 16.92
N ARG A 87 -21.76 9.55 17.98
CA ARG A 87 -21.19 8.91 19.17
C ARG A 87 -20.77 7.47 18.86
N GLU A 88 -21.64 6.70 18.23
CA GLU A 88 -21.38 5.30 17.86
C GLU A 88 -20.22 5.17 16.88
N LEU A 89 -20.17 6.02 15.85
CA LEU A 89 -19.08 6.02 14.88
C LEU A 89 -17.75 6.47 15.49
N ALA A 90 -17.76 7.43 16.42
CA ALA A 90 -16.57 7.80 17.17
C ALA A 90 -16.02 6.59 17.95
N ALA A 91 -16.87 5.97 18.78
CA ALA A 91 -16.48 4.83 19.59
C ALA A 91 -15.95 3.65 18.74
N ARG A 92 -16.66 3.30 17.65
CA ARG A 92 -16.22 2.22 16.74
C ARG A 92 -14.92 2.54 16.02
N SER A 93 -14.68 3.81 15.67
CA SER A 93 -13.43 4.22 15.02
C SER A 93 -12.25 4.18 15.97
N ASP A 94 -12.43 4.69 17.20
CA ASP A 94 -11.41 4.62 18.25
C ASP A 94 -11.10 3.15 18.60
N GLN A 95 -12.12 2.30 18.74
CA GLN A 95 -11.94 0.86 18.97
C GLN A 95 -11.21 0.18 17.81
N TYR A 96 -11.58 0.45 16.56
CA TYR A 96 -10.91 -0.12 15.39
C TYR A 96 -9.43 0.29 15.34
N LEU A 97 -9.12 1.55 15.62
CA LEU A 97 -7.74 2.03 15.73
C LEU A 97 -6.98 1.32 16.84
N ALA A 98 -7.59 1.15 18.03
CA ALA A 98 -6.97 0.43 19.13
C ALA A 98 -6.61 -1.02 18.75
N ARG A 99 -7.46 -1.72 17.97
CA ARG A 99 -7.15 -3.06 17.47
C ARG A 99 -6.03 -3.05 16.43
N LEU A 100 -5.96 -2.04 15.57
CA LEU A 100 -4.81 -1.87 14.66
C LEU A 100 -3.51 -1.67 15.43
N ILE A 101 -3.51 -0.84 16.49
CA ILE A 101 -2.35 -0.65 17.37
C ILE A 101 -1.98 -1.96 18.07
N PHE A 102 -2.96 -2.68 18.62
CA PHE A 102 -2.74 -4.00 19.21
C PHE A 102 -2.04 -4.95 18.23
N LEU A 103 -2.56 -5.03 17.00
CA LEU A 103 -1.97 -5.85 15.95
C LEU A 103 -0.55 -5.42 15.57
N THR A 104 -0.21 -4.14 15.57
CA THR A 104 1.12 -3.72 15.15
C THR A 104 2.17 -3.85 16.25
N ASP A 105 1.77 -3.57 17.49
CA ASP A 105 2.71 -3.30 18.59
C ASP A 105 2.80 -4.46 19.60
N TYR A 106 1.73 -5.26 19.73
CA TYR A 106 1.63 -6.27 20.80
C TYR A 106 1.30 -7.68 20.30
N TYR A 107 0.66 -7.82 19.14
CA TYR A 107 0.26 -9.11 18.61
C TYR A 107 1.46 -9.90 18.06
N GLU A 108 1.51 -11.19 18.41
CA GLU A 108 2.58 -12.08 17.97
C GLU A 108 2.24 -12.71 16.61
N PHE A 109 3.11 -12.49 15.62
CA PHE A 109 3.00 -13.10 14.29
C PHE A 109 3.90 -14.32 14.17
N SER A 110 3.49 -15.42 14.78
CA SER A 110 4.14 -16.73 14.67
C SER A 110 3.10 -17.80 14.32
N LEU A 111 3.52 -18.88 13.65
CA LEU A 111 2.63 -19.99 13.34
C LEU A 111 2.19 -20.76 14.59
N GLU A 112 2.98 -20.72 15.65
CA GLU A 112 2.67 -21.34 16.94
C GLU A 112 1.59 -20.55 17.69
N TYR A 113 1.61 -19.21 17.59
CA TYR A 113 0.62 -18.35 18.20
C TYR A 113 -0.68 -18.24 17.38
N ILE A 114 -0.60 -18.25 16.04
CA ILE A 114 -1.74 -18.02 15.15
C ILE A 114 -2.45 -19.34 14.83
N ASP A 115 -3.38 -19.75 15.71
CA ASP A 115 -4.26 -20.89 15.49
C ASP A 115 -5.46 -20.58 14.56
N LEU A 116 -6.27 -21.59 14.25
CA LEU A 116 -7.47 -21.46 13.40
C LEU A 116 -8.50 -20.47 13.98
N ARG A 117 -8.58 -20.34 15.32
CA ARG A 117 -9.50 -19.39 15.98
C ARG A 117 -9.04 -17.96 15.75
N ARG A 118 -7.76 -17.68 15.96
CA ARG A 118 -7.14 -16.37 15.77
C ARG A 118 -7.11 -15.96 14.30
N LEU A 119 -6.88 -16.90 13.38
CA LEU A 119 -7.05 -16.67 11.94
C LEU A 119 -8.46 -16.19 11.60
N LYS A 120 -9.49 -16.82 12.17
CA LYS A 120 -10.87 -16.39 11.99
C LYS A 120 -11.10 -14.97 12.52
N SER A 121 -10.53 -14.63 13.68
CA SER A 121 -10.57 -13.26 14.22
C SER A 121 -9.87 -12.26 13.30
N LEU A 122 -8.67 -12.57 12.80
CA LEU A 122 -7.92 -11.72 11.87
C LEU A 122 -8.70 -11.48 10.56
N VAL A 123 -9.28 -12.53 9.98
CA VAL A 123 -10.13 -12.41 8.78
C VAL A 123 -11.37 -11.55 9.06
N ARG A 124 -12.05 -11.75 10.19
CA ARG A 124 -13.24 -10.97 10.56
C ARG A 124 -12.88 -9.49 10.76
N PHE A 125 -11.77 -9.22 11.44
CA PHE A 125 -11.26 -7.87 11.67
C PHE A 125 -10.88 -7.18 10.36
N THR A 126 -10.15 -7.87 9.49
CA THR A 126 -9.71 -7.32 8.18
C THR A 126 -10.90 -6.95 7.28
N ARG A 127 -12.04 -7.64 7.44
CA ARG A 127 -13.29 -7.41 6.70
C ARG A 127 -14.28 -6.50 7.43
N TYR A 128 -13.94 -5.99 8.60
CA TYR A 128 -14.85 -5.22 9.44
C TYR A 128 -15.36 -3.96 8.72
N ILE A 129 -14.45 -3.22 8.09
CA ILE A 129 -14.79 -2.07 7.22
C ILE A 129 -14.51 -2.45 5.77
N LYS A 130 -15.50 -2.22 4.89
CA LYS A 130 -15.36 -2.49 3.44
C LYS A 130 -14.78 -1.29 2.71
N TRP A 131 -13.46 -1.12 2.76
CA TRP A 131 -12.75 0.00 2.14
C TRP A 131 -12.93 0.12 0.62
N GLU A 132 -13.04 -1.01 -0.09
CA GLU A 132 -13.29 -1.03 -1.55
C GLU A 132 -14.65 -0.46 -1.96
N SER A 133 -15.63 -0.50 -1.05
CA SER A 133 -17.00 -0.05 -1.30
C SER A 133 -17.46 0.93 -0.21
N LEU A 134 -16.53 1.76 0.28
CA LEU A 134 -16.82 2.80 1.24
C LEU A 134 -17.72 3.86 0.58
N SER A 135 -19.01 3.84 0.91
CA SER A 135 -20.00 4.72 0.31
C SER A 135 -21.16 5.01 1.27
N GLU A 136 -21.93 6.06 0.97
CA GLU A 136 -23.20 6.39 1.64
C GLU A 136 -24.28 5.30 1.47
N THR A 137 -24.08 4.36 0.55
CA THR A 137 -25.03 3.27 0.24
C THR A 137 -24.60 1.91 0.78
N ALA A 138 -23.50 1.85 1.55
CA ALA A 138 -23.01 0.60 2.10
C ALA A 138 -24.05 -0.04 3.05
N THR A 139 -24.13 -1.37 3.02
CA THR A 139 -25.09 -2.12 3.85
C THR A 139 -24.68 -2.24 5.31
N GLN A 140 -23.37 -2.21 5.59
CA GLN A 140 -22.83 -2.25 6.95
C GLN A 140 -22.90 -0.86 7.59
N PRO A 141 -23.55 -0.71 8.76
CA PRO A 141 -23.74 0.59 9.41
C PRO A 141 -22.45 1.37 9.60
N THR A 142 -21.37 0.72 10.02
CA THR A 142 -20.09 1.39 10.26
C THR A 142 -19.43 1.84 8.95
N THR A 143 -19.37 0.96 7.95
CA THR A 143 -18.85 1.31 6.60
C THR A 143 -19.64 2.47 6.00
N ARG A 144 -20.97 2.44 6.13
CA ARG A 144 -21.85 3.51 5.63
C ARG A 144 -21.59 4.85 6.31
N GLY A 145 -21.54 4.86 7.64
CA GLY A 145 -21.31 6.09 8.41
C GLY A 145 -19.94 6.71 8.13
N LEU A 146 -18.90 5.88 7.96
CA LEU A 146 -17.58 6.36 7.53
C LEU A 146 -17.60 6.89 6.08
N GLY A 147 -18.37 6.24 5.19
CA GLY A 147 -18.58 6.69 3.82
C GLY A 147 -19.31 8.03 3.73
N GLU A 148 -20.32 8.25 4.57
CA GLU A 148 -21.00 9.54 4.72
C GLU A 148 -20.04 10.64 5.18
N ASN A 149 -19.17 10.35 6.16
CA ASN A 149 -18.14 11.30 6.62
C ASN A 149 -17.13 11.63 5.51
N ALA A 150 -16.68 10.62 4.76
CA ALA A 150 -15.81 10.84 3.60
C ALA A 150 -16.49 11.71 2.53
N ALA A 151 -17.78 11.48 2.25
CA ALA A 151 -18.56 12.28 1.31
C ALA A 151 -18.75 13.73 1.77
N LYS A 152 -19.03 13.96 3.06
CA LYS A 152 -19.11 15.31 3.65
C LYS A 152 -17.80 16.07 3.47
N LEU A 153 -16.67 15.41 3.66
CA LEU A 153 -15.33 15.98 3.44
C LEU A 153 -15.12 16.41 1.98
N LYS A 154 -15.49 15.56 1.03
CA LYS A 154 -15.43 15.87 -0.41
C LYS A 154 -16.30 17.08 -0.78
N ARG A 155 -17.49 17.21 -0.17
CA ARG A 155 -18.41 18.33 -0.41
C ARG A 155 -17.99 19.63 0.30
N GLY A 156 -17.24 19.53 1.39
CA GLY A 156 -16.91 20.66 2.29
C GLY A 156 -15.82 21.62 1.81
N GLY A 157 -15.34 21.51 0.57
CA GLY A 157 -14.38 22.44 -0.05
C GLY A 157 -12.92 22.30 0.40
N ASP A 158 -12.61 21.44 1.38
CA ASP A 158 -11.22 21.11 1.76
C ASP A 158 -10.68 19.99 0.87
N GLN A 159 -10.17 20.37 -0.29
CA GLN A 159 -9.64 19.44 -1.28
C GLN A 159 -8.42 18.66 -0.77
N LEU A 160 -7.60 19.26 0.11
CA LEU A 160 -6.41 18.60 0.66
C LEU A 160 -6.82 17.43 1.55
N SER A 161 -7.71 17.67 2.53
CA SER A 161 -8.19 16.61 3.41
C SER A 161 -8.98 15.54 2.64
N ALA A 162 -9.75 15.94 1.62
CA ALA A 162 -10.48 15.01 0.76
C ALA A 162 -9.53 14.08 -0.04
N ASN A 163 -8.44 14.61 -0.58
CA ASN A 163 -7.44 13.82 -1.30
C ASN A 163 -6.69 12.87 -0.35
N ILE A 164 -6.28 13.35 0.83
CA ILE A 164 -5.62 12.50 1.85
C ILE A 164 -6.51 11.31 2.23
N VAL A 165 -7.81 11.55 2.45
CA VAL A 165 -8.75 10.48 2.78
C VAL A 165 -8.94 9.51 1.61
N ALA A 166 -8.98 9.99 0.38
CA ALA A 166 -9.09 9.14 -0.81
C ALA A 166 -7.85 8.24 -0.98
N ASP A 167 -6.65 8.81 -0.91
CA ASP A 167 -5.40 8.05 -1.02
C ASP A 167 -5.27 7.02 0.11
N ALA A 168 -5.62 7.42 1.34
CA ALA A 168 -5.62 6.52 2.49
C ALA A 168 -6.63 5.38 2.34
N GLN A 169 -7.83 5.66 1.80
CA GLN A 169 -8.85 4.65 1.51
C GLN A 169 -8.35 3.64 0.47
N ASP A 170 -7.74 4.10 -0.61
CA ASP A 170 -7.23 3.21 -1.67
C ASP A 170 -6.12 2.29 -1.14
N ASN A 171 -5.20 2.85 -0.34
CA ASN A 171 -4.15 2.08 0.31
C ASN A 171 -4.72 1.07 1.33
N LEU A 172 -5.75 1.44 2.10
CA LEU A 172 -6.46 0.53 3.00
C LEU A 172 -7.08 -0.64 2.24
N ALA A 173 -7.76 -0.38 1.13
CA ALA A 173 -8.34 -1.40 0.29
C ALA A 173 -7.29 -2.36 -0.28
N GLN A 174 -6.12 -1.85 -0.69
CA GLN A 174 -5.00 -2.68 -1.15
C GLN A 174 -4.43 -3.55 -0.01
N SER A 175 -4.17 -2.97 1.16
CA SER A 175 -3.65 -3.70 2.33
C SER A 175 -4.63 -4.77 2.82
N CYS A 176 -5.93 -4.49 2.86
CA CYS A 176 -6.97 -5.48 3.18
C CYS A 176 -6.96 -6.67 2.22
N ARG A 177 -6.91 -6.44 0.90
CA ARG A 177 -6.86 -7.51 -0.10
C ARG A 177 -5.63 -8.39 0.08
N LYS A 178 -4.47 -7.76 0.29
CA LYS A 178 -3.20 -8.45 0.47
C LYS A 178 -3.20 -9.29 1.75
N ALA A 179 -3.61 -8.69 2.88
CA ALA A 179 -3.77 -9.38 4.16
C ALA A 179 -4.72 -10.58 4.03
N LEU A 180 -5.89 -10.43 3.39
CA LEU A 180 -6.83 -11.53 3.19
C LEU A 180 -6.25 -12.67 2.34
N THR A 181 -5.44 -12.36 1.33
CA THR A 181 -4.75 -13.38 0.54
C THR A 181 -3.76 -14.16 1.40
N ILE A 182 -2.95 -13.49 2.21
CA ILE A 182 -2.00 -14.15 3.13
C ILE A 182 -2.75 -14.99 4.17
N LEU A 183 -3.80 -14.45 4.78
CA LEU A 183 -4.63 -15.15 5.78
C LEU A 183 -5.27 -16.43 5.21
N ARG A 184 -5.68 -16.45 3.93
CA ARG A 184 -6.15 -17.67 3.26
C ARG A 184 -5.04 -18.73 3.19
N GLN A 185 -3.82 -18.32 2.88
CA GLN A 185 -2.67 -19.23 2.80
C GLN A 185 -2.30 -19.80 4.17
N LEU A 186 -2.30 -18.95 5.22
CA LEU A 186 -2.11 -19.39 6.60
C LEU A 186 -3.22 -20.33 7.06
N THR A 187 -4.48 -20.06 6.67
CA THR A 187 -5.62 -20.95 6.99
C THR A 187 -5.47 -22.31 6.33
N ALA A 188 -5.08 -22.37 5.06
CA ALA A 188 -4.83 -23.63 4.38
C ALA A 188 -3.73 -24.43 5.10
N TYR A 189 -2.60 -23.78 5.44
CA TYR A 189 -1.52 -24.42 6.17
C TYR A 189 -1.96 -24.94 7.55
N GLN A 190 -2.62 -24.11 8.36
CA GLN A 190 -3.04 -24.52 9.72
C GLN A 190 -4.05 -25.67 9.70
N ARG A 191 -4.91 -25.76 8.68
CA ARG A 191 -5.80 -26.91 8.51
C ARG A 191 -5.00 -28.19 8.26
N GLU A 192 -4.03 -28.15 7.35
CA GLU A 192 -3.22 -29.32 7.02
C GLU A 192 -2.29 -29.72 8.17
N ASN A 193 -1.68 -28.75 8.87
CA ASN A 193 -0.89 -29.02 10.07
C ASN A 193 -1.73 -29.67 11.18
N TYR A 194 -2.95 -29.17 11.41
CA TYR A 194 -3.89 -29.79 12.35
C TYR A 194 -4.20 -31.25 11.97
N LYS A 195 -4.43 -31.53 10.69
CA LYS A 195 -4.70 -32.89 10.20
C LYS A 195 -3.47 -33.80 10.36
N LEU A 196 -2.25 -33.29 10.17
CA LEU A 196 -1.02 -34.04 10.40
C LEU A 196 -0.83 -34.39 11.89
N GLU A 197 -1.03 -33.42 12.79
CA GLU A 197 -0.99 -33.65 14.24
C GLU A 197 -2.04 -34.68 14.67
N LEU A 198 -3.25 -34.59 14.13
CA LEU A 198 -4.32 -35.57 14.38
C LEU A 198 -3.87 -36.99 14.01
N ARG A 199 -3.21 -37.16 12.85
CA ARG A 199 -2.71 -38.45 12.38
C ARG A 199 -1.61 -39.02 13.27
N ARG A 200 -0.64 -38.20 13.65
CA ARG A 200 0.54 -38.67 14.39
C ARG A 200 0.28 -38.89 15.87
N GLU A 201 -0.46 -37.98 16.51
CA GLU A 201 -0.57 -37.94 17.98
C GLU A 201 -1.85 -38.57 18.52
N VAL A 202 -2.94 -38.51 17.75
CA VAL A 202 -4.29 -38.83 18.25
C VAL A 202 -4.80 -40.14 17.66
N LEU A 203 -4.76 -40.33 16.34
CA LEU A 203 -5.28 -41.55 15.70
C LEU A 203 -4.69 -42.86 16.27
N PRO A 204 -3.38 -42.97 16.57
CA PRO A 204 -2.80 -44.20 17.13
C PRO A 204 -3.40 -44.56 18.50
N SER A 205 -3.88 -43.55 19.23
CA SER A 205 -4.49 -43.72 20.55
C SER A 205 -6.02 -43.84 20.54
N ALA A 206 -6.67 -43.49 19.42
CA ALA A 206 -8.13 -43.41 19.31
C ALA A 206 -8.83 -44.78 19.25
N ARG A 207 -8.09 -45.90 19.17
CA ARG A 207 -8.60 -47.29 19.13
C ARG A 207 -9.85 -47.42 18.24
N ILE A 208 -9.77 -46.88 17.02
CA ILE A 208 -10.84 -46.98 16.03
C ILE A 208 -10.84 -48.43 15.55
N ALA A 209 -11.74 -49.26 16.08
CA ALA A 209 -11.86 -50.65 15.62
C ALA A 209 -12.22 -50.66 14.12
N GLU A 210 -11.56 -51.54 13.36
CA GLU A 210 -11.72 -51.68 11.90
C GLU A 210 -13.16 -52.03 11.46
N SER A 211 -14.09 -52.28 12.41
CA SER A 211 -15.47 -52.70 12.15
C SER A 211 -16.57 -51.67 12.45
N ILE A 212 -16.26 -50.41 12.76
CA ILE A 212 -17.33 -49.44 13.08
C ILE A 212 -17.78 -48.69 11.83
N ALA A 213 -18.83 -49.23 11.20
CA ALA A 213 -19.50 -48.70 10.01
C ALA A 213 -20.22 -47.34 10.20
N SER A 214 -19.96 -46.60 11.29
CA SER A 214 -20.57 -45.29 11.54
C SER A 214 -19.49 -44.21 11.73
N PRO A 215 -19.33 -43.28 10.77
CA PRO A 215 -18.44 -42.12 10.88
C PRO A 215 -18.63 -41.31 12.18
N ASP A 216 -19.86 -41.24 12.69
CA ASP A 216 -20.20 -40.52 13.92
C ASP A 216 -19.59 -41.16 15.18
N GLN A 217 -19.47 -42.48 15.21
CA GLN A 217 -18.85 -43.19 16.33
C GLN A 217 -17.33 -43.03 16.31
N ALA A 218 -16.71 -43.04 15.13
CA ALA A 218 -15.28 -42.76 14.96
C ALA A 218 -14.93 -41.34 15.44
N VAL A 219 -15.71 -40.33 15.03
CA VAL A 219 -15.53 -38.93 15.48
C VAL A 219 -15.61 -38.80 17.00
N LYS A 220 -16.53 -39.51 17.67
CA LYS A 220 -16.64 -39.50 19.14
C LYS A 220 -15.39 -40.07 19.82
N GLN A 221 -14.86 -41.19 19.34
CA GLN A 221 -13.64 -41.78 19.91
C GLN A 221 -12.42 -40.91 19.69
N ILE A 222 -12.28 -40.34 18.48
CA ILE A 222 -11.22 -39.38 18.17
C ILE A 222 -11.32 -38.15 19.07
N ARG A 223 -12.53 -37.62 19.34
CA ARG A 223 -12.72 -36.49 20.24
C ARG A 223 -12.25 -36.79 21.67
N ILE A 224 -12.51 -37.99 22.18
CA ILE A 224 -12.04 -38.43 23.51
C ILE A 224 -10.51 -38.50 23.52
N ALA A 225 -9.91 -39.12 22.49
CA ALA A 225 -8.46 -39.21 22.36
C ALA A 225 -7.80 -37.83 22.23
N TRP A 226 -8.41 -36.93 21.44
CA TRP A 226 -8.00 -35.54 21.27
C TRP A 226 -7.97 -34.79 22.60
N GLN A 227 -9.05 -34.87 23.38
CA GLN A 227 -9.10 -34.20 24.70
C GLN A 227 -8.05 -34.74 25.67
N ARG A 228 -7.74 -36.03 25.62
CA ARG A 228 -6.70 -36.65 26.46
C ARG A 228 -5.28 -36.24 26.07
N LYS A 229 -5.01 -36.10 24.76
CA LYS A 229 -3.67 -35.84 24.21
C LYS A 229 -3.36 -34.34 24.03
N MET A 230 -4.32 -33.59 23.50
CA MET A 230 -4.15 -32.19 23.09
C MET A 230 -4.68 -31.18 24.13
N GLY A 231 -5.27 -31.67 25.23
CA GLY A 231 -5.69 -30.84 26.36
C GLY A 231 -6.69 -29.74 25.98
N LYS A 232 -6.24 -28.48 26.02
CA LYS A 232 -7.08 -27.28 25.78
C LYS A 232 -7.21 -26.90 24.30
N THR A 233 -6.52 -27.58 23.38
CA THR A 233 -6.58 -27.25 21.95
C THR A 233 -7.99 -27.53 21.38
N PRO A 234 -8.59 -26.59 20.63
CA PRO A 234 -9.92 -26.77 20.07
C PRO A 234 -10.06 -28.02 19.20
N PHE A 235 -11.20 -28.70 19.32
CA PHE A 235 -11.55 -29.84 18.48
C PHE A 235 -12.32 -29.37 17.23
N VAL A 236 -11.82 -29.67 16.04
CA VAL A 236 -12.42 -29.28 14.76
C VAL A 236 -12.97 -30.51 14.05
N GLN A 237 -14.28 -30.75 14.17
CA GLN A 237 -14.93 -31.95 13.64
C GLN A 237 -14.79 -32.11 12.12
N GLU A 238 -14.89 -31.02 11.37
CA GLU A 238 -14.77 -31.01 9.90
C GLU A 238 -13.43 -31.59 9.44
N LEU A 239 -12.32 -31.19 10.08
CA LEU A 239 -10.98 -31.69 9.73
C LEU A 239 -10.79 -33.17 10.09
N VAL A 240 -11.45 -33.63 11.15
CA VAL A 240 -11.43 -35.06 11.51
C VAL A 240 -12.17 -35.88 10.46
N GLN A 241 -13.31 -35.40 9.97
CA GLN A 241 -14.05 -36.05 8.89
C GLN A 241 -13.26 -36.07 7.58
N GLU A 242 -12.53 -34.99 7.26
CA GLU A 242 -11.58 -34.98 6.13
C GLU A 242 -10.52 -36.06 6.27
N VAL A 243 -9.85 -36.18 7.43
CA VAL A 243 -8.82 -37.21 7.65
C VAL A 243 -9.40 -38.62 7.52
N LEU A 244 -10.59 -38.88 8.05
CA LEU A 244 -11.26 -40.16 7.89
C LEU A 244 -11.56 -40.49 6.42
N THR A 245 -11.91 -39.48 5.62
CA THR A 245 -12.15 -39.61 4.18
C THR A 245 -10.87 -39.87 3.41
N GLU A 246 -9.81 -39.10 3.71
CA GLU A 246 -8.47 -39.25 3.12
C GLU A 246 -7.82 -40.60 3.46
N ASN A 247 -8.20 -41.22 4.58
CA ASN A 247 -7.72 -42.54 5.01
C ASN A 247 -8.59 -43.71 4.47
N SER A 248 -9.70 -43.43 3.79
CA SER A 248 -10.58 -44.46 3.22
C SER A 248 -9.90 -45.21 2.05
N PRO A 249 -10.11 -46.53 1.90
CA PRO A 249 -9.55 -47.29 0.78
C PRO A 249 -10.00 -46.80 -0.61
N ASP A 250 -11.25 -46.33 -0.72
CA ASP A 250 -11.86 -46.02 -2.03
C ASP A 250 -11.56 -44.60 -2.51
N ALA A 251 -11.78 -43.60 -1.65
CA ALA A 251 -11.61 -42.18 -1.97
C ALA A 251 -10.26 -41.59 -1.51
N GLY A 252 -9.54 -42.29 -0.63
CA GLY A 252 -8.30 -41.82 -0.01
C GLY A 252 -7.14 -41.62 -0.99
N PRO A 253 -6.83 -42.55 -1.92
CA PRO A 253 -5.70 -42.39 -2.83
C PRO A 253 -5.76 -41.09 -3.65
N ALA A 254 -6.91 -40.82 -4.30
CA ALA A 254 -7.08 -39.64 -5.15
C ALA A 254 -7.06 -38.33 -4.35
N THR A 255 -7.64 -38.31 -3.14
CA THR A 255 -7.64 -37.11 -2.28
C THR A 255 -6.26 -36.78 -1.73
N ARG A 256 -5.49 -37.81 -1.33
CA ARG A 256 -4.10 -37.66 -0.86
C ARG A 256 -3.17 -37.16 -1.97
N GLU A 257 -3.29 -37.71 -3.18
CA GLU A 257 -2.50 -37.27 -4.34
C GLU A 257 -2.81 -35.81 -4.71
N ALA A 258 -4.09 -35.43 -4.74
CA ALA A 258 -4.51 -34.06 -4.99
C ALA A 258 -3.98 -33.08 -3.92
N LEU A 259 -3.97 -33.48 -2.64
CA LEU A 259 -3.41 -32.68 -1.55
C LEU A 259 -1.90 -32.49 -1.72
N LEU A 260 -1.15 -33.58 -1.92
CA LEU A 260 0.30 -33.51 -2.13
C LEU A 260 0.62 -32.64 -3.34
N ALA A 261 -0.11 -32.78 -4.45
CA ALA A 261 0.01 -31.91 -5.61
C ALA A 261 -0.22 -30.44 -5.23
N SER A 262 -1.28 -30.13 -4.48
CA SER A 262 -1.57 -28.74 -4.07
C SER A 262 -0.48 -28.09 -3.18
N LEU A 263 0.25 -28.89 -2.41
CA LEU A 263 1.35 -28.44 -1.55
C LEU A 263 2.68 -28.39 -2.31
N GLN A 264 2.90 -29.31 -3.24
CA GLN A 264 4.03 -29.29 -4.16
C GLN A 264 3.95 -28.09 -5.11
N VAL A 265 2.74 -27.69 -5.51
CA VAL A 265 2.43 -26.57 -6.43
C VAL A 265 2.72 -25.18 -5.83
N LYS A 266 3.34 -25.10 -4.64
CA LYS A 266 3.89 -23.84 -4.10
C LYS A 266 5.38 -23.84 -3.79
N GLN A 267 6.09 -24.94 -4.08
CA GLN A 267 7.33 -24.68 -4.80
C GLN A 267 6.87 -24.18 -6.14
N GLU A 268 6.80 -22.86 -6.26
CA GLU A 268 7.18 -22.34 -7.55
C GLU A 268 8.58 -22.95 -7.84
N GLN A 269 8.63 -24.08 -8.57
CA GLN A 269 9.10 -23.92 -9.94
C GLN A 269 8.44 -22.61 -10.31
N LYS A 270 9.22 -21.55 -10.48
CA LYS A 270 8.77 -20.63 -11.49
C LYS A 270 8.43 -21.55 -12.68
N GLU A 271 7.16 -21.96 -12.83
CA GLU A 271 6.35 -21.31 -13.80
C GLU A 271 6.92 -19.91 -13.84
N THR A 272 7.84 -19.77 -14.76
CA THR A 272 7.64 -18.81 -15.79
C THR A 272 6.11 -18.68 -16.12
N ARG A 273 5.22 -18.28 -15.16
CA ARG A 273 4.67 -16.92 -15.17
C ARG A 273 5.81 -16.20 -15.75
N LYS A 274 5.72 -15.87 -17.03
CA LYS A 274 6.64 -14.98 -17.66
C LYS A 274 6.80 -13.81 -16.67
N GLN A 275 7.73 -13.93 -15.72
CA GLN A 275 8.72 -12.97 -15.41
C GLN A 275 9.46 -12.97 -16.74
N GLN A 276 8.81 -12.33 -17.74
CA GLN A 276 9.47 -11.26 -18.45
C GLN A 276 10.34 -10.65 -17.37
N ALA A 277 11.63 -10.96 -17.43
CA ALA A 277 12.64 -10.38 -16.56
C ALA A 277 12.16 -8.97 -16.26
N PRO A 278 11.82 -8.64 -14.98
CA PRO A 278 10.83 -7.61 -14.62
C PRO A 278 10.89 -6.51 -15.65
N ASP A 279 9.87 -6.44 -16.53
CA ASP A 279 9.97 -5.80 -17.84
C ASP A 279 10.79 -4.53 -17.64
N LEU A 280 12.01 -4.46 -18.20
CA LEU A 280 12.93 -3.39 -17.81
C LEU A 280 12.24 -2.03 -18.06
N LYS A 281 11.40 -2.02 -19.09
CA LYS A 281 10.32 -1.08 -19.34
C LYS A 281 9.46 -0.68 -18.13
N ASP A 282 8.89 -1.61 -17.37
CA ASP A 282 8.10 -1.33 -16.17
C ASP A 282 8.90 -0.58 -15.11
N THR A 283 10.19 -0.93 -14.94
CA THR A 283 11.07 -0.20 -14.01
C THR A 283 11.27 1.25 -14.45
N LEU A 284 11.37 1.50 -15.77
CA LEU A 284 11.42 2.86 -16.33
C LEU A 284 10.09 3.61 -16.22
N LEU A 285 8.96 2.93 -16.44
CA LEU A 285 7.62 3.50 -16.28
C LEU A 285 7.38 3.91 -14.81
N GLU A 286 7.86 3.13 -13.84
CA GLU A 286 7.87 3.49 -12.42
C GLU A 286 8.75 4.73 -12.15
N ALA A 287 9.93 4.83 -12.77
CA ALA A 287 10.79 6.01 -12.64
C ALA A 287 10.10 7.28 -13.15
N ILE A 288 9.44 7.21 -14.32
CA ILE A 288 8.69 8.33 -14.90
C ILE A 288 7.48 8.70 -14.02
N ARG A 289 6.81 7.71 -13.41
CA ARG A 289 5.74 7.98 -12.43
C ARG A 289 6.25 8.66 -11.17
N ALA A 290 7.42 8.24 -10.67
CA ALA A 290 8.04 8.87 -9.52
C ALA A 290 8.34 10.36 -9.80
N LEU A 291 8.80 10.70 -11.01
CA LEU A 291 8.91 12.10 -11.47
C LEU A 291 7.56 12.80 -11.53
N ALA A 292 6.54 12.14 -12.09
CA ALA A 292 5.20 12.68 -12.23
C ALA A 292 4.54 13.06 -10.88
N GLY A 293 4.98 12.44 -9.78
CA GLY A 293 4.62 12.85 -8.41
C GLY A 293 4.98 14.30 -8.07
N GLY A 294 5.87 14.94 -8.84
CA GLY A 294 6.21 16.35 -8.72
C GLY A 294 5.17 17.31 -9.30
N SER A 295 4.08 16.82 -9.91
CA SER A 295 3.03 17.65 -10.53
C SER A 295 2.46 18.72 -9.59
N SER A 296 1.94 18.31 -8.43
CA SER A 296 1.33 19.22 -7.46
C SER A 296 2.34 20.21 -6.85
N PRO A 297 3.55 19.80 -6.43
CA PRO A 297 4.60 20.74 -6.02
C PRO A 297 4.95 21.80 -7.09
N LEU A 298 5.07 21.40 -8.37
CA LEU A 298 5.37 22.31 -9.47
C LEU A 298 4.27 23.35 -9.68
N GLU A 299 3.01 22.93 -9.62
CA GLU A 299 1.86 23.83 -9.74
C GLU A 299 1.78 24.81 -8.57
N SER A 300 2.00 24.32 -7.34
CA SER A 300 2.08 25.17 -6.14
C SER A 300 3.23 26.19 -6.25
N MET A 301 4.41 25.76 -6.71
CA MET A 301 5.55 26.67 -6.91
C MET A 301 5.28 27.72 -7.97
N ALA A 302 4.68 27.34 -9.11
CA ALA A 302 4.30 28.28 -10.15
C ALA A 302 3.40 29.38 -9.58
N GLN A 303 2.34 29.01 -8.85
CA GLN A 303 1.42 29.96 -8.24
C GLN A 303 2.13 30.87 -7.21
N LYS A 304 2.89 30.28 -6.28
CA LYS A 304 3.57 31.04 -5.22
C LYS A 304 4.62 32.00 -5.77
N LEU A 305 5.38 31.59 -6.78
CA LEU A 305 6.35 32.45 -7.45
C LEU A 305 5.64 33.62 -8.14
N THR A 306 4.52 33.37 -8.83
CA THR A 306 3.70 34.44 -9.45
C THR A 306 3.18 35.41 -8.41
N ASP A 307 2.62 34.92 -7.30
CA ASP A 307 2.14 35.75 -6.19
C ASP A 307 3.27 36.62 -5.61
N ASN A 308 4.46 36.04 -5.42
CA ASN A 308 5.61 36.73 -4.88
C ASN A 308 6.17 37.79 -5.85
N ALA A 309 6.22 37.49 -7.16
CA ALA A 309 6.62 38.44 -8.20
C ALA A 309 5.63 39.62 -8.29
N LEU A 310 4.34 39.37 -8.12
CA LEU A 310 3.31 40.41 -8.03
C LEU A 310 3.53 41.36 -6.85
N ILE A 311 3.92 40.84 -5.68
CA ILE A 311 4.28 41.67 -4.52
C ILE A 311 5.48 42.57 -4.87
N LEU A 312 6.48 42.05 -5.57
CA LEU A 312 7.64 42.83 -6.02
C LEU A 312 7.24 43.91 -7.05
N GLN A 313 6.34 43.61 -7.98
CA GLN A 313 5.83 44.55 -8.99
C GLN A 313 4.94 45.64 -8.39
N SER A 314 4.20 45.34 -7.31
CA SER A 314 3.33 46.30 -6.59
C SER A 314 4.10 47.49 -5.97
N LYS A 315 5.44 47.48 -5.99
CA LYS A 315 6.28 48.66 -5.72
C LYS A 315 6.01 49.84 -6.69
N LYS A 316 5.36 49.63 -7.85
CA LYS A 316 5.16 50.67 -8.88
C LYS A 316 3.70 51.08 -9.20
N LEU A 317 2.66 50.41 -8.70
CA LEU A 317 1.26 50.65 -9.10
C LEU A 317 0.25 50.48 -7.95
N GLY A 318 -0.90 51.17 -8.04
CA GLY A 318 -1.94 51.19 -7.01
C GLY A 318 -2.84 49.94 -6.98
N ILE A 319 -3.50 49.68 -5.84
CA ILE A 319 -4.33 48.48 -5.56
C ILE A 319 -5.43 48.25 -6.61
N LYS A 320 -5.96 49.31 -7.24
CA LYS A 320 -6.99 49.23 -8.29
C LYS A 320 -6.41 48.75 -9.63
N GLU A 321 -5.21 49.19 -9.97
CA GLU A 321 -4.47 48.77 -11.17
C GLU A 321 -3.97 47.33 -11.03
N PHE A 322 -3.63 46.92 -9.79
CA PHE A 322 -3.32 45.54 -9.43
C PHE A 322 -4.48 44.57 -9.72
N LEU A 323 -5.73 44.93 -9.37
CA LEU A 323 -6.90 44.08 -9.64
C LEU A 323 -7.25 44.01 -11.13
N HIS A 324 -7.08 45.11 -11.88
CA HIS A 324 -7.28 45.11 -13.32
C HIS A 324 -6.22 44.29 -14.06
N GLN A 325 -4.93 44.40 -13.71
CA GLN A 325 -3.89 43.59 -14.34
C GLN A 325 -4.03 42.08 -14.09
N VAL A 326 -4.54 41.67 -12.92
CA VAL A 326 -4.83 40.25 -12.66
C VAL A 326 -5.97 39.74 -13.57
N TRP A 327 -6.97 40.59 -13.83
CA TRP A 327 -8.10 40.27 -14.71
C TRP A 327 -7.72 40.28 -16.20
N ASP A 328 -6.83 41.19 -16.60
CA ASP A 328 -6.32 41.30 -17.97
C ASP A 328 -5.29 40.20 -18.31
N ARG A 329 -4.47 39.76 -17.35
CA ARG A 329 -3.58 38.57 -17.51
C ARG A 329 -4.36 37.27 -17.70
N LEU A 330 -5.53 37.13 -17.07
CA LEU A 330 -6.45 36.01 -17.33
C LEU A 330 -7.10 36.08 -18.72
N ARG A 331 -7.06 37.24 -19.40
CA ARG A 331 -7.60 37.48 -20.76
C ARG A 331 -6.53 37.65 -21.84
N GLY A 332 -5.25 37.49 -21.52
CA GLY A 332 -4.16 37.43 -22.51
C GLY A 332 -3.86 38.74 -23.23
N LYS A 333 -3.88 39.89 -22.53
CA LYS A 333 -3.42 41.17 -23.11
C LYS A 333 -2.21 41.74 -22.35
N ASP A 334 -1.16 42.01 -23.12
CA ASP A 334 0.13 42.66 -22.82
C ASP A 334 1.11 41.96 -21.86
N GLU A 335 2.08 41.26 -22.43
CA GLU A 335 3.24 40.69 -21.74
C GLU A 335 4.37 41.73 -21.62
N ALA A 336 4.45 42.39 -20.45
CA ALA A 336 5.75 42.90 -20.01
C ALA A 336 6.60 41.68 -19.62
N VAL A 337 7.61 41.34 -20.42
CA VAL A 337 8.54 40.24 -20.13
C VAL A 337 9.45 40.65 -18.98
N HIS A 338 9.28 40.04 -17.81
CA HIS A 338 10.12 40.31 -16.65
C HIS A 338 11.36 39.42 -16.69
N ILE A 339 12.55 40.04 -16.70
CA ILE A 339 13.82 39.32 -16.61
C ILE A 339 14.39 39.53 -15.22
N TYR A 340 14.60 38.44 -14.48
CA TYR A 340 15.26 38.45 -13.19
C TYR A 340 16.66 37.84 -13.33
N THR A 341 17.69 38.63 -13.04
CA THR A 341 19.06 38.14 -12.89
C THR A 341 19.21 37.54 -11.50
N VAL A 342 19.42 36.23 -11.45
CA VAL A 342 19.55 35.49 -10.18
C VAL A 342 20.93 34.86 -10.06
N ASP A 343 21.45 34.81 -8.84
CA ASP A 343 22.70 34.12 -8.54
C ASP A 343 22.44 32.70 -8.06
N TYR A 344 23.31 31.77 -8.46
CA TYR A 344 23.32 30.40 -7.96
C TYR A 344 24.75 29.91 -7.75
N LEU A 345 24.93 28.95 -6.86
CA LEU A 345 26.20 28.24 -6.68
C LEU A 345 26.20 27.03 -7.60
N ASP A 346 27.18 26.95 -8.50
CA ASP A 346 27.36 25.76 -9.35
C ASP A 346 27.93 24.61 -8.50
N GLU A 347 27.21 23.49 -8.43
CA GLU A 347 27.61 22.33 -7.64
C GLU A 347 28.94 21.72 -8.10
N GLN A 348 29.26 21.81 -9.40
CA GLN A 348 30.48 21.21 -9.97
C GLN A 348 31.70 22.10 -9.77
N SER A 349 31.57 23.41 -10.01
CA SER A 349 32.70 24.35 -9.92
C SER A 349 32.80 25.08 -8.58
N GLN A 350 31.80 24.97 -7.71
CA GLN A 350 31.70 25.71 -6.44
C GLN A 350 31.84 27.23 -6.60
N THR A 351 31.55 27.74 -7.79
CA THR A 351 31.60 29.17 -8.13
C THR A 351 30.19 29.74 -8.23
N ARG A 352 30.04 31.01 -7.82
CA ARG A 352 28.79 31.75 -8.04
C ARG A 352 28.66 32.10 -9.52
N LYS A 353 27.52 31.76 -10.10
CA LYS A 353 27.13 32.12 -11.47
C LYS A 353 25.83 32.90 -11.43
N SER A 354 25.67 33.81 -12.38
CA SER A 354 24.44 34.58 -12.57
C SER A 354 23.71 34.09 -13.80
N GLU A 355 22.38 34.00 -13.74
CA GLU A 355 21.50 33.57 -14.81
C GLU A 355 20.33 34.55 -14.94
N ASP A 356 20.04 34.97 -16.18
CA ASP A 356 18.85 35.75 -16.50
C ASP A 356 17.66 34.83 -16.76
N ILE A 357 16.62 34.96 -15.93
CA ILE A 357 15.40 34.18 -16.04
C ILE A 357 14.27 35.08 -16.55
N ARG A 358 13.74 34.74 -17.73
CA ARG A 358 12.45 35.25 -18.21
C ARG A 358 11.34 34.62 -17.37
N PHE A 359 10.75 35.42 -16.51
CA PHE A 359 9.91 34.93 -15.43
C PHE A 359 8.63 34.26 -15.95
N GLU A 360 7.94 34.91 -16.87
CA GLU A 360 6.70 34.39 -17.48
C GLU A 360 6.94 33.07 -18.19
N ASP A 361 7.99 32.99 -19.02
CA ASP A 361 8.41 31.76 -19.71
C ASP A 361 8.68 30.62 -18.72
N PHE A 362 9.38 30.94 -17.63
CA PHE A 362 9.72 29.96 -16.61
C PHE A 362 8.49 29.43 -15.87
N VAL A 363 7.62 30.31 -15.37
CA VAL A 363 6.38 29.90 -14.68
C VAL A 363 5.44 29.13 -15.60
N ASN A 364 5.33 29.53 -16.88
CA ASN A 364 4.58 28.80 -17.88
C ASN A 364 5.17 27.40 -18.11
N THR A 365 6.51 27.27 -18.09
CA THR A 365 7.19 25.98 -18.18
C THR A 365 6.86 25.08 -16.98
N LEU A 366 6.85 25.62 -15.76
CA LEU A 366 6.45 24.88 -14.56
C LEU A 366 5.01 24.37 -14.67
N SER A 367 4.09 25.25 -15.05
CA SER A 367 2.67 24.94 -15.22
C SER A 367 2.42 23.90 -16.31
N ARG A 368 3.11 24.03 -17.46
CA ARG A 368 3.02 23.06 -18.55
C ARG A 368 3.53 21.69 -18.11
N ARG A 369 4.65 21.64 -17.38
CA ARG A 369 5.22 20.40 -16.87
C ARG A 369 4.32 19.73 -15.83
N ALA A 370 3.75 20.50 -14.91
CA ALA A 370 2.78 20.00 -13.94
C ALA A 370 1.58 19.30 -14.62
N ARG A 371 1.05 19.89 -15.71
CA ARG A 371 -0.04 19.27 -16.51
C ARG A 371 0.40 17.97 -17.19
N VAL A 372 1.59 17.94 -17.78
CA VAL A 372 2.14 16.73 -18.41
C VAL A 372 2.28 15.61 -17.38
N TYR A 373 2.85 15.93 -16.21
CA TYR A 373 3.01 14.98 -15.11
C TYR A 373 1.67 14.47 -14.57
N ASN A 374 0.68 15.34 -14.41
CA ASN A 374 -0.65 14.91 -14.03
C ASN A 374 -1.25 13.94 -15.05
N GLY A 375 -1.00 14.17 -16.35
CA GLY A 375 -1.35 13.25 -17.43
C GLY A 375 -0.70 11.86 -17.30
N PHE A 376 0.51 11.76 -16.75
CA PHE A 376 1.19 10.48 -16.49
C PHE A 376 0.68 9.76 -15.23
N LEU A 377 0.16 10.49 -14.24
CA LEU A 377 -0.45 9.89 -13.06
C LEU A 377 -1.78 9.18 -13.39
N ALA A 378 -2.52 9.68 -14.37
CA ALA A 378 -3.75 9.07 -14.87
C ALA A 378 -3.47 7.79 -15.68
N ARG A 379 -3.54 6.62 -15.02
CA ARG A 379 -3.18 5.31 -15.59
C ARG A 379 -3.96 4.88 -16.83
N SER A 380 -5.10 5.49 -17.09
CA SER A 380 -5.97 5.24 -18.26
C SER A 380 -5.93 6.37 -19.29
N GLY A 381 -5.07 7.38 -19.09
CA GLY A 381 -5.00 8.56 -19.95
C GLY A 381 -4.14 8.34 -21.19
N ASN A 382 -4.44 9.08 -22.27
CA ASN A 382 -3.70 9.03 -23.53
C ASN A 382 -2.18 9.31 -23.36
N ALA A 383 -1.81 10.17 -22.42
CA ALA A 383 -0.40 10.47 -22.14
C ALA A 383 0.34 9.25 -21.52
N TRP A 384 -0.33 8.50 -20.63
CA TRP A 384 0.20 7.28 -20.06
C TRP A 384 0.26 6.14 -21.08
N ASN A 385 -0.77 6.00 -21.91
CA ASN A 385 -0.79 4.97 -22.97
C ASN A 385 0.36 5.16 -23.97
N ARG A 386 0.69 6.40 -24.33
CA ARG A 386 1.87 6.69 -25.18
C ARG A 386 3.20 6.25 -24.54
N LEU A 387 3.34 6.39 -23.22
CA LEU A 387 4.53 5.90 -22.52
C LEU A 387 4.59 4.36 -22.53
N ILE A 388 3.44 3.70 -22.38
CA ILE A 388 3.38 2.23 -22.51
C ILE A 388 3.73 1.78 -23.92
N GLU A 389 3.42 2.55 -24.95
CA GLU A 389 3.72 2.21 -26.36
C GLU A 389 5.21 2.44 -26.72
N SER A 390 5.90 3.36 -26.03
CA SER A 390 7.32 3.64 -26.26
C SER A 390 8.24 2.45 -25.96
N ASN A 391 9.38 2.39 -26.65
CA ASN A 391 10.42 1.40 -26.37
C ASN A 391 11.28 1.80 -25.15
N GLU A 392 12.08 0.85 -24.63
CA GLU A 392 12.86 1.06 -23.41
C GLU A 392 13.93 2.15 -23.54
N GLU A 393 14.57 2.26 -24.71
CA GLU A 393 15.58 3.29 -24.96
C GLU A 393 14.97 4.70 -24.92
N GLU A 394 13.81 4.88 -25.58
CA GLU A 394 13.05 6.12 -25.54
C GLU A 394 12.62 6.50 -24.12
N LEU A 395 12.18 5.52 -23.32
CA LEU A 395 11.78 5.75 -21.93
C LEU A 395 12.97 6.13 -21.05
N LEU A 396 14.12 5.49 -21.22
CA LEU A 396 15.35 5.82 -20.50
C LEU A 396 15.85 7.21 -20.86
N GLN A 397 15.90 7.54 -22.16
CA GLN A 397 16.29 8.86 -22.65
C GLN A 397 15.34 9.93 -22.12
N PHE A 398 14.02 9.66 -22.17
CA PHE A 398 13.01 10.55 -21.62
C PHE A 398 13.22 10.79 -20.12
N ALA A 399 13.30 9.73 -19.32
CA ALA A 399 13.48 9.84 -17.87
C ALA A 399 14.77 10.58 -17.51
N THR A 400 15.88 10.29 -18.20
CA THR A 400 17.18 10.90 -17.93
C THR A 400 17.17 12.40 -18.27
N ARG A 401 16.65 12.76 -19.46
CA ARG A 401 16.53 14.15 -19.88
C ARG A 401 15.62 14.93 -18.93
N ASP A 402 14.47 14.36 -18.58
CA ASP A 402 13.48 15.02 -17.75
C ASP A 402 14.00 15.22 -16.31
N MET A 403 14.78 14.27 -15.78
CA MET A 403 15.51 14.42 -14.51
C MET A 403 16.52 15.58 -14.54
N GLN A 404 17.30 15.72 -15.62
CA GLN A 404 18.26 16.82 -15.77
C GLN A 404 17.55 18.17 -15.85
N GLU A 405 16.48 18.26 -16.64
CA GLU A 405 15.67 19.46 -16.72
C GLU A 405 15.00 19.80 -15.38
N MET A 406 14.59 18.79 -14.60
CA MET A 406 14.04 19.00 -13.26
C MET A 406 15.06 19.57 -12.27
N GLN A 407 16.35 19.21 -12.39
CA GLN A 407 17.41 19.85 -11.61
C GLN A 407 17.54 21.34 -11.94
N VAL A 408 17.46 21.69 -13.23
CA VAL A 408 17.49 23.09 -13.66
C VAL A 408 16.28 23.85 -13.10
N VAL A 409 15.10 23.24 -13.12
CA VAL A 409 13.89 23.79 -12.51
C VAL A 409 14.07 24.03 -11.01
N LEU A 410 14.57 23.04 -10.27
CA LEU A 410 14.84 23.15 -8.83
C LEU A 410 15.79 24.32 -8.53
N ARG A 411 16.92 24.38 -9.25
CA ARG A 411 17.91 25.46 -9.11
C ARG A 411 17.30 26.83 -9.37
N ARG A 412 16.57 26.98 -10.47
CA ARG A 412 15.92 28.27 -10.83
C ARG A 412 14.87 28.68 -9.80
N CYS A 413 14.09 27.74 -9.26
CA CYS A 413 13.13 28.02 -8.20
C CYS A 413 13.82 28.50 -6.91
N GLU A 414 14.91 27.84 -6.51
CA GLU A 414 15.71 28.22 -5.33
C GLU A 414 16.34 29.62 -5.49
N SER A 415 16.91 29.89 -6.66
CA SER A 415 17.51 31.18 -6.98
C SER A 415 16.47 32.29 -7.04
N LEU A 416 15.28 32.04 -7.62
CA LEU A 416 14.18 33.00 -7.61
C LEU A 416 13.63 33.27 -6.22
N ASP A 417 13.44 32.25 -5.36
CA ASP A 417 13.00 32.46 -3.97
C ASP A 417 14.02 33.31 -3.20
N THR A 418 15.32 33.03 -3.40
CA THR A 418 16.40 33.80 -2.79
C THR A 418 16.40 35.25 -3.27
N PHE A 419 16.31 35.46 -4.58
CA PHE A 419 16.25 36.78 -5.20
C PHE A 419 15.03 37.58 -4.70
N LEU A 420 13.82 37.00 -4.78
CA LEU A 420 12.57 37.67 -4.36
C LEU A 420 12.62 38.07 -2.88
N ARG A 421 13.17 37.22 -2.01
CA ARG A 421 13.38 37.55 -0.59
C ARG A 421 14.39 38.68 -0.42
N ALA A 422 15.47 38.69 -1.18
CA ALA A 422 16.50 39.74 -1.09
C ALA A 422 15.96 41.11 -1.57
N SER A 423 15.13 41.14 -2.61
CA SER A 423 14.62 42.38 -3.23
C SER A 423 13.47 43.08 -2.48
N LEU A 424 12.96 42.46 -1.42
CA LEU A 424 11.82 42.96 -0.62
C LEU A 424 12.24 43.41 0.78
N ASP A 425 11.55 44.42 1.31
CA ASP A 425 11.78 44.97 2.65
C ASP A 425 11.19 44.06 3.75
N ARG A 426 11.61 44.27 5.01
CA ARG A 426 11.30 43.38 6.14
C ARG A 426 9.80 43.15 6.37
N GLU A 427 8.94 44.14 6.10
CA GLU A 427 7.47 43.99 6.19
C GLU A 427 6.88 43.20 5.02
N GLN A 428 7.37 43.42 3.80
CA GLN A 428 6.90 42.74 2.60
C GLN A 428 7.33 41.27 2.58
N ARG A 429 8.51 40.95 3.13
CA ARG A 429 8.95 39.56 3.32
C ARG A 429 7.97 38.73 4.15
N LYS A 430 7.20 39.34 5.07
CA LYS A 430 6.16 38.63 5.84
C LYS A 430 4.95 38.23 4.99
N ARG A 431 4.77 38.84 3.81
CA ARG A 431 3.69 38.55 2.85
C ARG A 431 4.09 37.51 1.81
N LEU A 432 5.38 37.14 1.74
CA LEU A 432 5.86 36.12 0.81
C LEU A 432 5.34 34.75 1.18
N ARG A 433 4.93 33.99 0.17
CA ARG A 433 4.63 32.57 0.30
C ARG A 433 5.92 31.78 0.05
N GLY A 434 6.44 31.13 1.09
CA GLY A 434 7.63 30.29 0.96
C GLY A 434 7.37 29.05 0.12
N ILE A 435 8.37 28.67 -0.70
CA ILE A 435 8.34 27.47 -1.54
C ILE A 435 9.22 26.32 -1.02
N SER A 436 9.77 26.44 0.20
CA SER A 436 10.74 25.48 0.74
C SER A 436 10.19 24.07 0.89
N ALA A 437 8.92 23.92 1.26
CA ALA A 437 8.26 22.62 1.36
C ALA A 437 8.13 21.95 -0.01
N GLU A 438 7.74 22.71 -1.04
CA GLU A 438 7.65 22.22 -2.40
C GLU A 438 9.02 21.83 -2.99
N LEU A 439 10.06 22.61 -2.70
CA LEU A 439 11.43 22.30 -3.10
C LEU A 439 11.93 20.98 -2.50
N VAL A 440 11.66 20.74 -1.21
CA VAL A 440 11.99 19.46 -0.55
C VAL A 440 11.22 18.31 -1.20
N SER A 441 9.91 18.47 -1.40
CA SER A 441 9.08 17.47 -2.05
C SER A 441 9.57 17.14 -3.47
N LEU A 442 9.96 18.15 -4.25
CA LEU A 442 10.42 17.96 -5.61
C LEU A 442 11.82 17.30 -5.67
N LYS A 443 12.70 17.61 -4.72
CA LYS A 443 13.99 16.91 -4.54
C LYS A 443 13.78 15.43 -4.21
N GLU A 444 12.85 15.10 -3.33
CA GLU A 444 12.52 13.71 -3.01
C GLU A 444 11.97 12.95 -4.22
N THR A 445 11.05 13.55 -5.00
CA THR A 445 10.52 12.92 -6.22
C THR A 445 11.64 12.64 -7.24
N LEU A 446 12.57 13.58 -7.39
CA LEU A 446 13.73 13.43 -8.26
C LEU A 446 14.66 12.32 -7.77
N GLN A 447 14.92 12.23 -6.47
CA GLN A 447 15.75 11.16 -5.88
C GLN A 447 15.12 9.77 -6.08
N ARG A 448 13.81 9.64 -5.87
CA ARG A 448 13.08 8.38 -6.09
C ARG A 448 13.16 7.94 -7.55
N ALA A 449 12.97 8.88 -8.48
CA ALA A 449 13.11 8.61 -9.91
C ALA A 449 14.52 8.14 -10.28
N ARG A 450 15.56 8.82 -9.78
CA ARG A 450 16.95 8.41 -10.00
C ARG A 450 17.22 7.01 -9.49
N LYS A 451 16.76 6.69 -8.28
CA LYS A 451 16.92 5.36 -7.70
C LYS A 451 16.35 4.29 -8.64
N LYS A 452 15.14 4.53 -9.16
CA LYS A 452 14.48 3.63 -10.12
C LYS A 452 15.21 3.52 -11.47
N THR A 453 15.72 4.64 -12.00
CA THR A 453 16.53 4.61 -13.22
C THR A 453 17.86 3.88 -13.00
N HIS A 454 18.52 4.04 -11.85
CA HIS A 454 19.72 3.27 -11.51
C HIS A 454 19.42 1.78 -11.32
N GLU A 455 18.29 1.43 -10.69
CA GLU A 455 17.82 0.05 -10.62
C GLU A 455 17.64 -0.56 -12.02
N TYR A 456 17.10 0.20 -12.97
CA TYR A 456 17.03 -0.23 -14.38
C TYR A 456 18.42 -0.46 -14.99
N VAL A 457 19.35 0.49 -14.86
CA VAL A 457 20.69 0.37 -15.45
C VAL A 457 21.43 -0.83 -14.89
N ALA A 458 21.38 -1.03 -13.57
CA ALA A 458 22.01 -2.18 -12.92
C ALA A 458 21.46 -3.52 -13.44
N LYS A 459 20.12 -3.63 -13.56
CA LYS A 459 19.48 -4.84 -14.11
C LYS A 459 19.80 -5.05 -15.60
N TYR A 460 19.85 -3.97 -16.38
CA TYR A 460 20.23 -4.04 -17.79
C TYR A 460 21.67 -4.51 -17.97
N GLU A 461 22.60 -3.99 -17.16
CA GLU A 461 24.02 -4.41 -17.17
C GLU A 461 24.19 -5.87 -16.75
N GLU A 462 23.47 -6.31 -15.71
CA GLU A 462 23.43 -7.71 -15.26
C GLU A 462 22.94 -8.64 -16.39
N GLN A 463 21.85 -8.28 -17.08
CA GLN A 463 21.37 -9.04 -18.25
C GLN A 463 22.40 -9.10 -19.38
N GLN A 464 23.09 -7.99 -19.67
CA GLN A 464 24.14 -7.95 -20.69
C GLN A 464 25.36 -8.80 -20.28
N GLN A 465 25.72 -8.81 -19.00
CA GLN A 465 26.81 -9.62 -18.47
C GLN A 465 26.50 -11.11 -18.52
N LEU A 466 25.28 -11.51 -18.13
CA LEU A 466 24.81 -12.90 -18.25
C LEU A 466 24.81 -13.37 -19.72
N ARG A 467 24.32 -12.53 -20.65
CA ARG A 467 24.38 -12.79 -22.10
C ARG A 467 25.82 -12.97 -22.60
N ARG A 468 26.77 -12.14 -22.12
CA ARG A 468 28.20 -12.27 -22.47
C ARG A 468 28.84 -13.55 -21.93
N LEU A 469 28.34 -14.08 -20.82
CA LEU A 469 28.78 -15.34 -20.22
C LEU A 469 28.14 -16.58 -20.89
N GLY A 470 27.37 -16.39 -21.97
CA GLY A 470 26.72 -17.49 -22.70
C GLY A 470 25.51 -18.08 -21.98
N ILE A 471 25.09 -17.47 -20.87
CA ILE A 471 23.89 -17.84 -20.12
C ILE A 471 22.74 -17.05 -20.73
N SER A 472 21.85 -17.74 -21.45
CA SER A 472 20.63 -17.08 -21.92
C SER A 472 19.78 -16.72 -20.70
N PRO A 473 19.13 -15.53 -20.68
CA PRO A 473 18.23 -15.14 -19.59
C PRO A 473 17.03 -16.11 -19.39
N ASP A 474 16.90 -17.10 -20.27
CA ASP A 474 15.93 -18.20 -20.19
C ASP A 474 16.44 -19.43 -19.39
N GLN A 475 17.68 -19.40 -18.86
CA GLN A 475 18.31 -20.53 -18.16
C GLN A 475 18.69 -20.23 -16.69
N VAL A 476 18.27 -19.09 -16.12
CA VAL A 476 18.47 -18.74 -14.69
C VAL A 476 17.16 -18.36 -14.02
#